data_AF-A0A354I5G7-F1
#
_entry.id   AF-A0A354I5G7-F1
#
_cell.length_a   1.000
_cell.length_b   1.000
_cell.length_c   1.000
_cell.angle_alpha   90.00
_cell.angle_beta   90.00
_cell.angle_gamma   90.00
#
_symmetry.space_group_name_H-M   'P 1'
#
loop_
_entity.id
_entity.type
_entity.pdbx_description
1 polymer ?
#
loop_
_entity_poly.entity_id
_entity_poly.type
_entity_poly.pdbx_seq_one_letter_code
_entity_poly.pdbx_strand_id
1 'polypeptide(L)' 'MHSRIDLSKKYLLQGRTVRDVCQMCGFCSYNHFFKAFKKECGMTPMDYVKRTTANPQNQ' A
#
# COMPACT_ATOMS: atom_id res chain seq x y z
N MET A 1 -7.96 3.20 -16.94
CA MET A 1 -7.59 4.21 -15.91
C MET A 1 -6.94 3.48 -14.76
N HIS A 2 -5.69 3.78 -14.42
CA HIS A 2 -5.04 3.20 -13.23
C HIS A 2 -5.29 4.10 -12.03
N SER A 3 -6.03 3.62 -11.03
CA SER A 3 -6.20 4.33 -9.76
C SER A 3 -4.87 4.41 -9.03
N ARG A 4 -4.59 5.54 -8.37
CA ARG A 4 -3.35 5.74 -7.57
C ARG A 4 -3.15 4.64 -6.53
N ILE A 5 -4.26 4.05 -6.04
CA ILE A 5 -4.22 2.93 -5.10
C ILE A 5 -3.71 1.64 -5.76
N ASP A 6 -4.04 1.36 -7.02
CA ASP A 6 -3.52 0.17 -7.71
C ASP A 6 -1.99 0.22 -7.81
N LEU A 7 -1.45 1.39 -8.17
CA LEU A 7 -0.01 1.61 -8.18
C LEU A 7 0.59 1.48 -6.78
N SER A 8 -0.11 1.98 -5.76
CA SER A 8 0.34 1.88 -4.37
C SER A 8 0.47 0.43 -3.89
N LYS A 9 -0.45 -0.45 -4.30
CA LYS A 9 -0.39 -1.88 -4.00
C LYS A 9 0.90 -2.47 -4.57
N LYS A 10 1.23 -2.19 -5.84
CA LYS A 10 2.46 -2.69 -6.47
C LYS A 10 3.72 -2.30 -5.69
N TYR A 11 3.83 -1.04 -5.27
CA TYR A 11 4.98 -0.61 -4.48
C TYR A 11 5.03 -1.25 -3.08
N LEU A 12 3.88 -1.39 -2.42
CA LEU A 12 3.78 -2.09 -1.14
C LEU A 12 4.25 -3.55 -1.25
N LEU A 13 3.91 -4.24 -2.34
CA LEU A 13 4.36 -5.61 -2.60
C LEU A 13 5.86 -5.71 -2.90
N GLN A 14 6.47 -4.64 -3.41
CA GLN A 14 7.92 -4.55 -3.56
C GLN A 14 8.66 -4.31 -2.24
N GLY A 15 7.97 -4.29 -1.10
CA GLY A 15 8.55 -4.03 0.21
C GLY A 15 8.85 -2.54 0.46
N ARG A 16 8.28 -1.63 -0.34
CA ARG A 16 8.42 -0.20 -0.09
C ARG A 16 7.65 0.21 1.16
N THR A 17 8.16 1.21 1.86
CA THR A 17 7.48 1.75 3.04
C THR A 17 6.23 2.52 2.64
N VAL A 18 5.22 2.53 3.51
CA VAL A 18 3.97 3.27 3.23
C VAL A 18 4.22 4.76 3.00
N ARG A 19 5.27 5.33 3.61
CA ARG A 19 5.69 6.72 3.40
C ARG A 19 6.16 6.95 1.96
N ASP A 20 7.04 6.10 1.44
CA ASP A 20 7.50 6.17 0.04
C ASP A 20 6.32 6.02 -0.91
N VAL A 21 5.48 5.01 -0.68
CA VAL A 21 4.31 4.75 -1.52
C VAL A 21 3.35 5.95 -1.54
N CYS A 22 3.10 6.57 -0.39
CA CYS A 22 2.28 7.77 -0.27
C CYS A 22 2.82 8.89 -1.18
N GLN A 23 4.13 9.12 -1.14
CA GLN A 23 4.77 10.17 -1.95
C GLN A 23 4.79 9.82 -3.45
N MET A 24 5.13 8.58 -3.81
CA MET A 24 5.17 8.10 -5.19
C MET A 24 3.80 8.11 -5.86
N CYS A 25 2.74 7.84 -5.11
CA CYS A 25 1.38 7.85 -5.63
C CYS A 25 0.73 9.25 -5.60
N GLY A 26 1.47 10.29 -5.21
CA GLY A 26 1.00 11.68 -5.21
C GLY A 26 -0.01 12.00 -4.10
N PHE A 27 0.10 11.34 -2.95
CA PHE A 27 -0.69 11.67 -1.76
C PHE A 27 0.10 12.63 -0.87
N CYS A 28 -0.50 13.78 -0.56
CA CYS A 28 0.12 14.79 0.31
C CYS A 28 0.24 14.34 1.78
N SER A 29 -0.53 13.33 2.20
CA SER A 29 -0.56 12.91 3.61
C SER A 29 -0.95 11.45 3.77
N TYR A 30 -0.33 10.80 4.77
CA TYR A 30 -0.62 9.42 5.16
C TYR A 30 -2.11 9.21 5.46
N ASN A 31 -2.79 10.14 6.16
CA ASN A 31 -4.22 9.99 6.46
C ASN A 31 -5.09 9.94 5.19
N HIS A 32 -4.74 10.73 4.18
CA HIS A 32 -5.47 10.77 2.93
C HIS A 32 -5.24 9.48 2.13
N PHE A 33 -3.99 9.04 2.07
CA PHE A 33 -3.61 7.75 1.51
C PHE A 33 -4.33 6.60 2.21
N PHE A 34 -4.29 6.55 3.54
CA PHE A 34 -4.86 5.48 4.35
C PHE A 34 -6.37 5.37 4.16
N LYS A 35 -7.10 6.49 4.20
CA LYS A 35 -8.55 6.50 3.96
C LYS A 35 -8.89 6.02 2.54
N ALA A 36 -8.17 6.50 1.54
CA ALA A 36 -8.38 6.10 0.14
C ALA A 36 -8.04 4.61 -0.07
N PHE A 37 -6.90 4.15 0.46
CA PHE A 37 -6.46 2.76 0.38
C PHE A 37 -7.44 1.83 1.08
N LYS A 38 -7.87 2.15 2.30
CA LYS A 38 -8.84 1.34 3.03
C LYS A 38 -10.20 1.31 2.34
N LYS A 39 -10.65 2.42 1.76
CA LYS A 39 -11.91 2.48 1.01
C LYS A 39 -11.88 1.62 -0.25
N GLU A 40 -10.76 1.61 -0.97
CA GLU A 40 -10.62 0.88 -2.24
C GLU A 40 -10.20 -0.59 -2.05
N CYS A 41 -9.38 -0.89 -1.05
CA CYS A 41 -8.84 -2.22 -0.79
C CYS A 41 -9.59 -2.99 0.32
N GLY A 42 -10.43 -2.30 1.10
CA GLY A 42 -11.14 -2.87 2.26
C GLY A 42 -10.26 -3.15 3.49
N MET A 43 -8.94 -3.02 3.36
CA MET A 43 -7.96 -3.35 4.40
C MET A 43 -6.89 -2.26 4.50
N THR A 44 -6.10 -2.28 5.58
CA THR A 44 -5.02 -1.30 5.76
C THR A 44 -3.81 -1.65 4.89
N PRO A 45 -3.01 -0.67 4.45
CA PRO A 45 -1.80 -0.95 3.67
C PRO A 45 -0.81 -1.85 4.42
N MET A 46 -0.73 -1.75 5.75
CA MET A 46 0.11 -2.64 6.58
C MET A 46 -0.41 -4.07 6.58
N ASP A 47 -1.73 -4.25 6.67
CA ASP A 47 -2.36 -5.57 6.61
C ASP A 47 -2.22 -6.19 5.21
N TYR A 48 -2.35 -5.37 4.16
CA TYR A 48 -2.11 -5.77 2.78
C TYR A 48 -0.69 -6.28 2.56
N VAL A 49 0.32 -5.49 2.99
CA VAL A 49 1.73 -5.91 2.95
C VAL A 49 1.88 -7.20 3.75
N LYS A 50 1.46 -7.22 5.02
CA LYS A 50 1.58 -8.40 5.87
C LYS A 50 0.92 -9.61 5.22
N ARG A 51 -0.26 -9.52 4.63
CA ARG A 51 -0.95 -10.65 4.02
C ARG A 51 -0.29 -11.14 2.73
N THR A 52 0.34 -10.26 1.96
CA THR A 52 1.05 -10.66 0.74
C THR A 52 2.51 -11.06 0.99
N THR A 53 3.18 -10.47 1.97
CA THR A 53 4.56 -10.82 2.37
C THR A 53 4.61 -11.89 3.45
N ALA A 54 3.51 -12.23 4.12
CA ALA A 54 3.41 -13.38 5.03
C ALA A 54 3.27 -14.72 4.29
N ASN A 55 3.84 -14.82 3.09
CA ASN A 55 4.52 -16.04 2.72
C ASN A 55 6.00 -15.89 3.15
N PRO A 56 6.35 -16.25 4.40
CA PRO A 56 7.74 -16.39 4.77
C PRO A 56 8.26 -17.60 4.00
N GLN A 57 8.89 -17.37 2.84
CA GLN A 57 9.90 -18.32 2.40
C GLN A 57 11.08 -18.16 3.36
N ASN A 58 11.03 -18.96 4.42
CA ASN A 58 12.19 -19.60 5.04
C ASN A 58 13.17 -18.69 5.80
N GLN A 59 12.94 -18.51 7.10
CA GLN A 59 14.05 -18.65 8.04
C GLN A 59 13.72 -19.71 9.08
#